data_AF-A0A1H7V9E5-F1
#
_entry.id   AF-A0A1H7V9E5-F1
#
_cell.length_a   1.000
_cell.length_b   1.000
_cell.length_c   1.000
_cell.angle_alpha   90.00
_cell.angle_beta   90.00
_cell.angle_gamma   90.00
#
_symmetry.space_group_name_H-M   'P 1'
#
loop_
_entity.id
_entity.type
_entity.pdbx_description
1 polymer ?
#
loop_
_entity_poly.entity_id
_entity_poly.type
_entity_poly.pdbx_seq_one_letter_code
_entity_poly.pdbx_strand_id
1 'polypeptide(L)'
;MATATNISKTSDKTVKTISPKPEIVPGISKEIIHKLSNEINNMLSYAIFNGITINTEINTLIQNSTVDDLINSHNLLCKNISPATPKSIEYTKKLREEEKGKTLFSKLPLVRNLIILSIVFLIAFIITGLSPEVNNDSLDKGIMDNQGLSLLLNLGFLTAISGLGVLFYLLKNVSTAVKNGTLVPEDTIYYVALIILGVIAGLISSEIISFYQKDAQQINLFNKGLMALIGGFSSDAIFSILQGIIDRIKTIFIPSNSAT
;
A
#
# COMPACT_ATOMS: atom_id res chain seq x y z
N MET A 1 -89.69 10.98 -0.39
CA MET A 1 -89.40 9.63 0.15
C MET A 1 -88.38 8.96 -0.77
N ALA A 2 -87.37 8.34 -0.15
CA ALA A 2 -86.50 7.26 -0.65
C ALA A 2 -85.71 7.49 -1.96
N THR A 3 -84.40 7.77 -1.93
CA THR A 3 -83.23 6.84 -1.81
C THR A 3 -83.16 5.72 -2.85
N ALA A 4 -82.08 5.77 -3.65
CA ALA A 4 -81.20 4.68 -4.14
C ALA A 4 -80.80 4.99 -5.60
N THR A 5 -79.62 4.69 -6.17
CA THR A 5 -78.31 4.14 -5.76
C THR A 5 -77.48 4.13 -7.08
N ASN A 6 -76.14 4.09 -6.96
CA ASN A 6 -75.11 3.76 -7.98
C ASN A 6 -74.41 4.90 -8.75
N ILE A 7 -73.12 5.17 -8.46
CA ILE A 7 -71.85 4.48 -8.91
C ILE A 7 -71.56 4.88 -10.37
N SER A 8 -70.39 5.32 -10.84
CA SER A 8 -69.02 5.53 -10.36
C SER A 8 -68.26 6.17 -11.54
N LYS A 9 -67.32 7.09 -11.29
CA LYS A 9 -65.93 6.91 -11.74
C LYS A 9 -64.97 7.91 -11.12
N THR A 10 -64.02 7.30 -10.43
CA THR A 10 -62.86 7.78 -9.70
C THR A 10 -61.84 8.48 -10.60
N SER A 11 -61.13 9.47 -10.05
CA SER A 11 -59.71 9.66 -10.34
C SER A 11 -59.01 10.04 -9.04
N ASP A 12 -58.16 9.13 -8.59
CA ASP A 12 -57.28 9.24 -7.43
C ASP A 12 -56.45 10.54 -7.43
N LYS A 13 -56.36 11.18 -6.26
CA LYS A 13 -55.22 12.03 -5.90
C LYS A 13 -54.54 11.44 -4.68
N THR A 14 -53.40 10.84 -4.95
CA THR A 14 -52.45 10.24 -4.02
C THR A 14 -51.93 11.32 -3.06
N VAL A 15 -52.10 11.06 -1.76
CA VAL A 15 -51.52 11.84 -0.66
C VAL A 15 -49.99 11.65 -0.69
N LYS A 16 -49.24 12.72 -0.97
CA LYS A 16 -47.79 12.75 -0.71
C LYS A 16 -47.56 13.15 0.74
N THR A 17 -47.24 12.16 1.58
CA THR A 17 -46.66 12.39 2.91
C THR A 17 -45.31 13.06 2.74
N ILE A 18 -45.21 14.33 3.14
CA ILE A 18 -43.96 15.08 3.20
C ILE A 18 -43.25 14.64 4.48
N SER A 19 -42.20 13.84 4.34
CA SER A 19 -41.28 13.52 5.45
C SER A 19 -40.66 14.82 6.01
N PRO A 20 -40.48 14.98 7.33
CA PRO A 20 -39.93 16.20 7.90
C PRO A 20 -38.46 16.35 7.48
N LYS A 21 -38.10 17.55 7.01
CA LYS A 21 -36.74 17.99 6.73
C LYS A 21 -35.88 17.83 7.99
N PRO A 22 -34.67 17.24 7.93
CA PRO A 22 -33.83 17.09 9.10
C PRO A 22 -33.40 18.47 9.60
N GLU A 23 -33.75 18.75 10.85
CA GLU A 23 -33.38 19.96 11.57
C GLU A 23 -31.85 19.94 11.78
N ILE A 24 -31.14 20.91 11.21
CA ILE A 24 -29.70 21.05 11.38
C ILE A 24 -29.47 21.65 12.77
N VAL A 25 -29.26 20.80 13.76
CA VAL A 25 -28.88 21.22 15.12
C VAL A 25 -27.41 21.68 15.07
N PRO A 26 -27.06 22.88 15.57
CA PRO A 26 -25.66 23.31 15.66
C PRO A 26 -24.92 22.39 16.64
N GLY A 27 -23.87 21.72 16.18
CA GLY A 27 -23.06 20.81 17.00
C GLY A 27 -22.51 19.63 16.20
N ILE A 28 -21.72 18.78 16.88
CA ILE A 28 -21.21 17.53 16.31
C ILE A 28 -22.40 16.58 16.05
N SER A 29 -22.47 15.98 14.87
CA SER A 29 -23.58 15.11 14.51
C SER A 29 -23.64 13.87 15.41
N LYS A 30 -24.86 13.35 15.65
CA LYS A 30 -25.06 12.11 16.42
C LYS A 30 -24.29 10.92 15.82
N GLU A 31 -24.12 10.92 14.50
CA GLU A 31 -23.34 9.92 13.78
C GLU A 31 -21.86 9.96 14.17
N ILE A 32 -21.26 11.15 14.26
CA ILE A 32 -19.86 11.31 14.66
C ILE A 32 -19.66 10.87 16.12
N ILE A 33 -20.58 11.22 17.01
CA ILE A 33 -20.53 10.79 18.43
C ILE A 33 -20.57 9.26 18.53
N HIS A 34 -21.47 8.63 17.78
CA HIS A 34 -21.57 7.17 17.74
C HIS A 34 -20.30 6.54 17.17
N LYS A 35 -19.74 7.12 16.10
CA LYS A 35 -18.49 6.64 15.50
C LYS A 35 -17.32 6.75 16.47
N LEU A 36 -17.20 7.86 17.18
CA LEU A 36 -16.14 8.09 18.17
C LEU A 36 -16.24 7.09 19.34
N SER A 37 -17.45 6.82 19.83
CA SER A 37 -17.67 5.81 20.87
C SER A 37 -17.30 4.41 20.38
N ASN A 38 -17.66 4.05 19.15
CA ASN A 38 -17.30 2.78 18.55
C ASN A 38 -15.77 2.64 18.37
N GLU A 39 -15.08 3.68 17.93
CA GLU A 39 -13.62 3.71 17.82
C GLU A 39 -12.95 3.52 19.18
N ILE A 40 -13.42 4.20 20.23
CA ILE A 40 -12.93 4.02 21.61
C ILE A 40 -13.06 2.57 22.08
N ASN A 41 -14.22 1.96 21.86
CA ASN A 41 -14.46 0.56 22.22
C ASN A 41 -13.52 -0.40 21.46
N ASN A 42 -13.26 -0.12 20.18
CA ASN A 42 -12.32 -0.90 19.38
C ASN A 42 -10.87 -0.75 19.88
N MET A 43 -10.46 0.48 20.22
CA MET A 43 -9.13 0.76 20.77
C MET A 43 -8.91 0.10 22.14
N LEU A 44 -9.90 0.16 23.03
CA LEU A 44 -9.87 -0.52 24.33
C LEU A 44 -9.76 -2.03 24.16
N SER A 45 -10.61 -2.60 23.30
CA SER A 45 -10.56 -4.04 22.99
C SER A 45 -9.16 -4.43 22.50
N TYR A 46 -8.60 -3.66 21.56
CA TYR A 46 -7.25 -3.88 21.05
C TYR A 46 -6.19 -3.80 22.15
N ALA A 47 -6.23 -2.79 23.01
CA ALA A 47 -5.29 -2.63 24.11
C ALA A 47 -5.34 -3.82 25.08
N ILE A 48 -6.55 -4.26 25.46
CA ILE A 48 -6.76 -5.42 26.32
C ILE A 48 -6.21 -6.70 25.67
N PHE A 49 -6.54 -6.96 24.40
CA PHE A 49 -6.07 -8.18 23.70
C PHE A 49 -4.56 -8.25 23.54
N ASN A 50 -3.89 -7.10 23.41
CA ASN A 50 -2.44 -7.03 23.22
C ASN A 50 -1.65 -6.77 24.52
N GLY A 51 -2.33 -6.71 25.68
CA GLY A 51 -1.67 -6.45 26.96
C GLY A 51 -1.07 -5.05 27.10
N ILE A 52 -1.61 -4.07 26.37
CA ILE A 52 -1.18 -2.67 26.44
C ILE A 52 -1.76 -2.05 27.72
N THR A 53 -0.93 -1.34 28.48
CA THR A 53 -1.38 -0.61 29.66
C THR A 53 -2.30 0.55 29.26
N ILE A 54 -3.49 0.60 29.85
CA ILE A 54 -4.49 1.63 29.57
C ILE A 54 -4.38 2.71 30.66
N ASN A 55 -4.41 3.98 30.27
CA ASN A 55 -4.49 5.08 31.24
C ASN A 55 -5.84 4.99 31.98
N THR A 56 -5.80 4.85 33.30
CA THR A 56 -6.99 4.68 34.15
C THR A 56 -7.88 5.93 34.18
N GLU A 57 -7.37 7.10 33.80
CA GLU A 57 -8.15 8.34 33.60
C GLU A 57 -9.25 8.16 32.54
N ILE A 58 -9.09 7.21 31.62
CA ILE A 58 -10.09 6.93 30.59
C ILE A 58 -11.40 6.37 31.18
N ASN A 59 -11.35 5.67 32.32
CA ASN A 59 -12.56 5.08 32.91
C ASN A 59 -13.58 6.12 33.36
N THR A 60 -13.12 7.24 33.91
CA THR A 60 -14.01 8.33 34.37
C THR A 60 -14.56 9.13 33.20
N LEU A 61 -13.81 9.23 32.10
CA LEU A 61 -14.19 9.95 30.88
C LEU A 61 -15.22 9.17 30.03
N ILE A 62 -15.14 7.83 30.01
CA ILE A 62 -16.12 7.02 29.25
C ILE A 62 -17.49 6.97 29.95
N GLN A 63 -17.50 7.02 31.29
CA GLN A 63 -18.73 6.97 32.09
C GLN A 63 -19.54 8.28 32.03
N ASN A 64 -18.86 9.42 31.90
CA ASN A 64 -19.47 10.74 31.81
C ASN A 64 -19.49 11.17 30.34
N SER A 65 -20.49 10.72 29.58
CA SER A 65 -20.47 10.72 28.11
C SER A 65 -20.73 12.11 27.47
N THR A 66 -19.99 13.15 27.86
CA THR A 66 -19.97 14.39 27.07
C THR A 66 -19.10 14.21 25.82
N VAL A 67 -19.30 15.05 24.81
CA VAL A 67 -18.51 14.98 23.57
C VAL A 67 -17.03 15.28 23.85
N ASP A 68 -16.75 16.20 24.77
CA ASP A 68 -15.39 16.57 25.16
C ASP A 68 -14.68 15.43 25.89
N ASP A 69 -15.38 14.73 26.78
CA ASP A 69 -14.83 13.55 27.47
C ASP A 69 -14.50 12.41 26.50
N LEU A 70 -15.34 12.23 25.47
CA LEU A 70 -15.15 11.25 24.42
C LEU A 70 -13.92 11.58 23.54
N ILE A 71 -13.74 12.86 23.20
CA ILE A 71 -12.55 13.34 22.45
C ILE A 71 -11.28 13.15 23.30
N ASN A 72 -11.32 13.50 24.58
CA ASN A 72 -10.17 13.33 25.48
C ASN A 72 -9.80 11.85 25.63
N SER A 73 -10.79 10.98 25.83
CA SER A 73 -10.59 9.52 25.88
C SER A 73 -9.94 9.00 24.60
N HIS A 74 -10.43 9.44 23.44
CA HIS A 74 -9.89 9.06 22.14
C HIS A 74 -8.42 9.49 21.98
N ASN A 75 -8.08 10.72 22.38
CA ASN A 75 -6.72 11.24 22.28
C ASN A 75 -5.74 10.52 23.21
N LEU A 76 -6.16 10.18 24.44
CA LEU A 76 -5.37 9.37 25.36
C LEU A 76 -5.14 7.96 24.80
N LEU A 77 -6.21 7.32 24.32
CA LEU A 77 -6.11 5.98 23.72
C LEU A 77 -5.20 5.96 22.50
N CYS A 78 -5.27 6.96 21.62
CA CYS A 78 -4.37 7.09 20.46
C CYS A 78 -2.89 7.02 20.85
N LYS A 79 -2.51 7.63 21.99
CA LYS A 79 -1.12 7.58 22.48
C LYS A 79 -0.77 6.19 23.01
N ASN A 80 -1.68 5.55 23.74
CA ASN A 80 -1.45 4.22 24.33
C ASN A 80 -1.35 3.11 23.27
N ILE A 81 -2.14 3.18 22.19
CA ILE A 81 -2.15 2.13 21.15
C ILE A 81 -1.01 2.26 20.13
N SER A 82 -0.20 3.32 20.21
CA SER A 82 0.92 3.54 19.30
C SER A 82 1.85 2.32 19.25
N PRO A 83 2.30 1.86 18.06
CA PRO A 83 2.20 2.52 16.75
C PRO A 83 0.89 2.29 15.97
N ALA A 84 -0.06 1.50 16.50
CA ALA A 84 -1.34 1.26 15.84
C ALA A 84 -2.21 2.51 15.81
N THR A 85 -3.12 2.58 14.84
CA THR A 85 -4.06 3.69 14.67
C THR A 85 -5.50 3.18 14.80
N PRO A 86 -6.49 4.04 15.13
CA PRO A 86 -7.89 3.63 15.17
C PRO A 86 -8.34 2.96 13.87
N LYS A 87 -7.90 3.50 12.74
CA LYS A 87 -8.15 2.99 11.40
C LYS A 87 -7.55 1.59 11.16
N SER A 88 -6.29 1.37 11.54
CA SER A 88 -5.64 0.07 11.36
C SER A 88 -6.23 -1.01 12.29
N ILE A 89 -6.68 -0.62 13.48
CA ILE A 89 -7.40 -1.50 14.41
C ILE A 89 -8.75 -1.90 13.82
N GLU A 90 -9.53 -0.95 13.30
CA GLU A 90 -10.82 -1.25 12.66
C GLU A 90 -10.64 -2.18 11.46
N TYR A 91 -9.64 -1.92 10.62
CA TYR A 91 -9.33 -2.77 9.46
C TYR A 91 -8.94 -4.19 9.87
N THR A 92 -8.02 -4.33 10.84
CA THR A 92 -7.58 -5.63 11.35
C THR A 92 -8.72 -6.39 12.04
N LYS A 93 -9.63 -5.67 12.71
CA LYS A 93 -10.85 -6.25 13.31
C LYS A 93 -11.77 -6.82 12.23
N LYS A 94 -12.07 -6.05 11.17
CA LYS A 94 -12.90 -6.52 10.04
C LYS A 94 -12.31 -7.77 9.39
N LEU A 95 -11.00 -7.77 9.11
CA LEU A 95 -10.30 -8.93 8.56
C LEU A 95 -10.41 -10.18 9.45
N ARG A 96 -10.41 -10.01 10.78
CA ARG A 96 -10.57 -11.12 11.73
C ARG A 96 -12.01 -11.63 11.80
N GLU A 97 -13.00 -10.74 11.72
CA GLU A 97 -14.42 -11.06 11.87
C GLU A 97 -15.02 -11.68 10.60
N GLU A 98 -14.67 -11.16 9.43
CA GLU A 98 -15.13 -11.64 8.12
C GLU A 98 -14.51 -13.00 7.73
N GLU A 99 -13.36 -13.36 8.32
CA GLU A 99 -12.60 -14.56 7.96
C GLU A 99 -12.53 -15.62 9.08
N LYS A 100 -13.60 -15.75 9.88
CA LYS A 100 -13.71 -16.83 10.87
C LYS A 100 -13.64 -18.19 10.17
N GLY A 101 -12.61 -18.98 10.50
CA GLY A 101 -12.43 -20.36 10.02
C GLY A 101 -11.42 -20.55 8.88
N LYS A 102 -10.87 -19.47 8.30
CA LYS A 102 -9.82 -19.61 7.26
C LYS A 102 -8.41 -19.57 7.87
N THR A 103 -7.41 -20.08 7.12
CA THR A 103 -6.01 -20.08 7.55
C THR A 103 -5.45 -18.66 7.66
N LEU A 104 -4.45 -18.43 8.53
CA LEU A 104 -3.77 -17.13 8.66
C LEU A 104 -3.28 -16.58 7.30
N PHE A 105 -2.98 -17.47 6.36
CA PHE A 105 -2.53 -17.16 5.00
C PHE A 105 -3.64 -16.60 4.09
N SER A 106 -4.93 -16.84 4.37
CA SER A 106 -6.02 -16.21 3.61
C SER A 106 -6.45 -14.87 4.19
N LYS A 107 -6.26 -14.68 5.51
CA LYS A 107 -6.72 -13.51 6.29
C LYS A 107 -6.10 -12.18 5.88
N LEU A 108 -4.98 -12.25 5.18
CA LEU A 108 -4.23 -11.10 4.71
C LEU A 108 -4.02 -11.25 3.20
N PRO A 109 -5.03 -10.92 2.37
CA PRO A 109 -4.96 -11.11 0.93
C PRO A 109 -3.75 -10.39 0.31
N LEU A 110 -3.37 -9.23 0.87
CA LEU A 110 -2.17 -8.50 0.47
C LEU A 110 -0.89 -9.32 0.67
N VAL A 111 -0.68 -9.86 1.87
CA VAL A 111 0.51 -10.70 2.19
C VAL A 111 0.55 -11.92 1.27
N ARG A 112 -0.58 -12.60 1.10
CA ARG A 112 -0.71 -13.76 0.22
C ARG A 112 -0.31 -13.44 -1.22
N ASN A 113 -0.86 -12.37 -1.77
CA ASN A 113 -0.61 -11.98 -3.16
C ASN A 113 0.87 -11.61 -3.35
N LEU A 114 1.50 -10.93 -2.39
CA LEU A 114 2.92 -10.62 -2.43
C LEU A 114 3.79 -11.90 -2.39
N ILE A 115 3.46 -12.88 -1.53
CA ILE A 115 4.20 -14.16 -1.47
C ILE A 115 4.08 -14.93 -2.79
N ILE A 116 2.86 -15.04 -3.33
CA ILE A 116 2.63 -15.73 -4.62
C ILE A 116 3.44 -15.03 -5.73
N LEU A 117 3.38 -13.71 -5.78
CA LEU A 117 4.12 -12.94 -6.79
C LEU A 117 5.65 -13.11 -6.62
N SER A 118 6.16 -13.17 -5.40
CA SER A 118 7.59 -13.46 -5.15
C SER A 118 8.00 -14.84 -5.65
N ILE A 119 7.15 -15.84 -5.45
CA ILE A 119 7.40 -17.19 -5.97
C ILE A 119 7.40 -17.19 -7.49
N VAL A 120 6.47 -16.46 -8.12
CA VAL A 120 6.43 -16.31 -9.60
C VAL A 120 7.72 -15.68 -10.12
N PHE A 121 8.19 -14.59 -9.51
CA PHE A 121 9.46 -13.97 -9.90
C PHE A 121 10.67 -14.87 -9.63
N LEU A 122 10.66 -15.63 -8.53
CA LEU A 122 11.72 -16.60 -8.24
C LEU A 122 11.79 -17.70 -9.30
N ILE A 123 10.64 -18.24 -9.71
CA ILE A 123 10.56 -19.24 -10.77
C ILE A 123 11.05 -18.62 -12.09
N ALA A 124 10.60 -17.40 -12.43
CA ALA A 124 11.05 -16.71 -13.64
C ALA A 124 12.57 -16.49 -13.63
N PHE A 125 13.15 -16.09 -12.50
CA PHE A 125 14.60 -15.93 -12.33
C PHE A 125 15.35 -17.24 -12.56
N ILE A 126 14.88 -18.35 -11.97
CA ILE A 126 15.51 -19.66 -12.14
C ILE A 126 15.42 -20.13 -13.60
N ILE A 127 14.23 -20.05 -14.21
CA ILE A 127 14.02 -20.52 -15.59
C ILE A 127 14.86 -19.71 -16.58
N THR A 128 14.86 -18.38 -16.45
CA THR A 128 15.65 -17.52 -17.34
C THR A 128 17.14 -17.70 -17.10
N GLY A 129 17.59 -17.79 -15.85
CA GLY A 129 19.00 -17.99 -15.50
C GLY A 129 19.58 -19.36 -15.87
N LEU A 130 18.73 -20.37 -16.11
CA LEU A 130 19.15 -21.66 -16.65
C LEU A 130 19.33 -21.65 -18.17
N SER A 131 18.85 -20.62 -18.87
CA SER A 131 18.98 -20.53 -20.32
C SER A 131 20.43 -20.25 -20.71
N PRO A 132 20.99 -20.96 -21.71
CA PRO A 132 22.33 -20.66 -22.23
C PRO A 132 22.43 -19.26 -22.85
N GLU A 133 21.29 -18.67 -23.23
CA GLU A 133 21.20 -17.31 -23.76
C GLU A 133 21.41 -16.23 -22.68
N VAL A 134 21.29 -16.57 -21.40
CA VAL A 134 21.53 -15.65 -20.28
C VAL A 134 22.94 -15.89 -19.74
N ASN A 135 23.87 -15.06 -20.18
CA ASN A 135 25.28 -15.13 -19.79
C ASN A 135 25.91 -13.73 -19.80
N ASN A 136 27.18 -13.62 -19.39
CA ASN A 136 27.89 -12.33 -19.34
C ASN A 136 27.93 -11.65 -20.71
N ASP A 137 28.24 -12.39 -21.77
CA ASP A 137 28.43 -11.82 -23.11
C ASP A 137 27.10 -11.29 -23.69
N SER A 138 25.99 -11.98 -23.44
CA SER A 138 24.68 -11.55 -23.93
C SER A 138 24.12 -10.39 -23.11
N LEU A 139 24.38 -10.35 -21.80
CA LEU A 139 23.93 -9.27 -20.94
C LEU A 139 24.74 -7.99 -21.14
N ASP A 140 26.03 -8.10 -21.45
CA ASP A 140 26.91 -6.95 -21.68
C ASP A 140 26.49 -6.13 -22.91
N LYS A 141 26.02 -6.81 -23.97
CA LYS A 141 25.42 -6.18 -25.15
C LYS A 141 24.23 -5.26 -24.82
N GLY A 142 23.58 -5.47 -23.67
CA GLY A 142 22.45 -4.67 -23.22
C GLY A 142 21.29 -4.64 -24.20
N ILE A 143 20.40 -3.67 -24.04
CA ILE A 143 19.18 -3.56 -24.86
C ILE A 143 19.43 -3.14 -26.32
N MET A 144 20.54 -2.43 -26.60
CA MET A 144 20.78 -1.81 -27.90
C MET A 144 21.45 -2.77 -28.90
N ASP A 145 22.38 -3.60 -28.42
CA ASP A 145 23.19 -4.47 -29.27
C ASP A 145 22.79 -5.95 -29.19
N ASN A 146 21.80 -6.28 -28.33
CA ASN A 146 21.21 -7.61 -28.25
C ASN A 146 19.90 -7.69 -29.05
N GLN A 147 19.54 -8.89 -29.53
CA GLN A 147 18.40 -9.11 -30.41
C GLN A 147 17.72 -10.46 -30.18
N GLY A 148 16.46 -10.54 -30.62
CA GLY A 148 15.70 -11.78 -30.64
C GLY A 148 15.43 -12.38 -29.25
N LEU A 149 15.54 -13.70 -29.15
CA LEU A 149 15.23 -14.45 -27.93
C LEU A 149 16.23 -14.16 -26.79
N SER A 150 17.50 -13.90 -27.13
CA SER A 150 18.55 -13.59 -26.17
C SER A 150 18.23 -12.32 -25.38
N LEU A 151 17.79 -11.26 -26.07
CA LEU A 151 17.35 -10.02 -25.44
C LEU A 151 16.13 -10.24 -24.53
N LEU A 152 15.13 -10.99 -24.99
CA LEU A 152 13.92 -11.25 -24.21
C LEU A 152 14.23 -11.99 -22.91
N LEU A 153 15.11 -13.00 -22.97
CA LEU A 153 15.50 -13.78 -21.79
C LEU A 153 16.38 -12.98 -20.83
N ASN A 154 17.27 -12.14 -21.35
CA ASN A 154 18.08 -11.24 -20.53
C ASN A 154 17.23 -10.20 -19.80
N LEU A 155 16.30 -9.54 -20.50
CA LEU A 155 15.37 -8.62 -19.86
C LEU A 155 14.45 -9.34 -18.88
N GLY A 156 13.96 -10.54 -19.22
CA GLY A 156 13.16 -11.36 -18.31
C GLY A 156 13.92 -11.72 -17.03
N PHE A 157 15.19 -12.09 -17.16
CA PHE A 157 16.09 -12.37 -16.03
C PHE A 157 16.28 -11.14 -15.13
N LEU A 158 16.63 -9.99 -15.70
CA LEU A 158 16.83 -8.75 -14.94
C LEU A 158 15.52 -8.24 -14.31
N THR A 159 14.40 -8.38 -15.03
CA THR A 159 13.05 -8.07 -14.51
C THR A 159 12.74 -8.94 -13.31
N ALA A 160 13.08 -10.24 -13.37
CA ALA A 160 12.82 -11.16 -12.29
C ALA A 160 13.62 -10.82 -11.03
N ILE A 161 14.90 -10.47 -11.19
CA ILE A 161 15.75 -10.02 -10.07
C ILE A 161 15.21 -8.71 -9.48
N SER A 162 14.81 -7.76 -10.32
CA SER A 162 14.24 -6.49 -9.86
C SER A 162 12.92 -6.67 -9.12
N GLY A 163 12.04 -7.54 -9.65
CA GLY A 163 10.80 -7.95 -8.99
C GLY A 163 11.05 -8.59 -7.62
N LEU A 164 12.04 -9.46 -7.50
CA LEU A 164 12.46 -10.03 -6.21
C LEU A 164 12.95 -8.95 -5.24
N GLY A 165 13.71 -7.97 -5.73
CA GLY A 165 14.19 -6.85 -4.92
C GLY A 165 13.06 -6.06 -4.28
N VAL A 166 12.09 -5.60 -5.07
CA VAL A 166 10.96 -4.82 -4.55
C VAL A 166 10.06 -5.66 -3.64
N LEU A 167 9.84 -6.93 -3.97
CA LEU A 167 8.99 -7.79 -3.16
C LEU A 167 9.64 -8.16 -1.83
N PHE A 168 10.96 -8.27 -1.77
CA PHE A 168 11.67 -8.45 -0.50
C PHE A 168 11.46 -7.25 0.43
N TYR A 169 11.57 -6.03 -0.11
CA TYR A 169 11.27 -4.79 0.62
C TYR A 169 9.82 -4.77 1.12
N LEU A 170 8.86 -5.01 0.22
CA LEU A 170 7.44 -4.97 0.54
C LEU A 170 7.05 -6.04 1.56
N LEU A 171 7.49 -7.29 1.38
CA LEU A 171 7.19 -8.37 2.33
C LEU A 171 7.73 -8.06 3.73
N LYS A 172 8.92 -7.45 3.84
CA LYS A 172 9.46 -6.99 5.13
C LYS A 172 8.57 -5.90 5.76
N ASN A 173 8.13 -4.93 4.96
CA ASN A 173 7.28 -3.84 5.44
C ASN A 173 5.90 -4.34 5.87
N VAL A 174 5.25 -5.16 5.04
CA VAL A 174 3.93 -5.72 5.37
C VAL A 174 4.02 -6.61 6.60
N SER A 175 5.06 -7.44 6.71
CA SER A 175 5.27 -8.28 7.90
C SER A 175 5.42 -7.44 9.16
N THR A 176 6.12 -6.31 9.07
CA THR A 176 6.28 -5.36 10.17
C THR A 176 4.96 -4.67 10.51
N ALA A 177 4.20 -4.24 9.49
CA ALA A 177 2.89 -3.62 9.68
C ALA A 177 1.87 -4.56 10.31
N VAL A 178 1.87 -5.84 9.90
CA VAL A 178 1.05 -6.89 10.49
C VAL A 178 1.46 -7.14 11.94
N LYS A 179 2.75 -7.28 12.22
CA LYS A 179 3.27 -7.47 13.58
C LYS A 179 2.88 -6.32 14.51
N ASN A 180 2.91 -5.09 14.01
CA ASN A 180 2.66 -3.89 14.80
C ASN A 180 1.18 -3.44 14.80
N GLY A 181 0.29 -4.14 14.08
CA GLY A 181 -1.12 -3.77 13.97
C GLY A 181 -1.36 -2.45 13.23
N THR A 182 -0.45 -2.04 12.34
CA THR A 182 -0.50 -0.76 11.61
C THR A 182 -0.99 -0.89 10.17
N LEU A 183 -1.44 -2.07 9.76
CA LEU A 183 -1.91 -2.33 8.40
C LEU A 183 -3.19 -1.53 8.10
N VAL A 184 -3.22 -0.86 6.96
CA VAL A 184 -4.38 -0.08 6.49
C VAL A 184 -4.81 -0.53 5.08
N PRO A 185 -6.08 -0.36 4.69
CA PRO A 185 -6.54 -0.82 3.38
C PRO A 185 -5.81 -0.15 2.20
N GLU A 186 -5.38 1.09 2.37
CA GLU A 186 -4.65 1.85 1.33
C GLU A 186 -3.28 1.26 0.99
N ASP A 187 -2.69 0.47 1.89
CA ASP A 187 -1.40 -0.20 1.65
C ASP A 187 -1.45 -1.09 0.41
N THR A 188 -2.62 -1.65 0.07
CA THR A 188 -2.80 -2.49 -1.12
C THR A 188 -2.54 -1.70 -2.41
N ILE A 189 -3.13 -0.49 -2.51
CA ILE A 189 -2.98 0.36 -3.70
C ILE A 189 -1.54 0.88 -3.78
N TYR A 190 -1.02 1.32 -2.63
CA TYR A 190 0.34 1.83 -2.52
C TYR A 190 1.40 0.79 -2.92
N TYR A 191 1.26 -0.46 -2.47
CA TYR A 191 2.23 -1.51 -2.77
C TYR A 191 2.20 -1.96 -4.24
N VAL A 192 1.03 -1.97 -4.90
CA VAL A 192 0.96 -2.27 -6.34
C VAL A 192 1.75 -1.23 -7.15
N ALA A 193 1.60 0.06 -6.82
CA ALA A 193 2.35 1.12 -7.48
C ALA A 193 3.87 0.96 -7.23
N LEU A 194 4.27 0.65 -5.99
CA LEU A 194 5.67 0.41 -5.66
C LEU A 194 6.28 -0.77 -6.42
N ILE A 195 5.53 -1.87 -6.61
CA ILE A 195 6.03 -3.03 -7.38
C ILE A 195 6.40 -2.61 -8.79
N ILE A 196 5.50 -1.90 -9.48
CA ILE A 196 5.72 -1.46 -10.86
C ILE A 196 6.93 -0.51 -10.90
N LEU A 197 6.98 0.44 -9.98
CA LEU A 197 8.05 1.44 -9.94
C LEU A 197 9.42 0.80 -9.66
N GLY A 198 9.47 -0.15 -8.71
CA GLY A 198 10.68 -0.90 -8.37
C GLY A 198 11.19 -1.74 -9.53
N VAL A 199 10.30 -2.47 -10.22
CA VAL A 199 10.66 -3.28 -11.41
C VAL A 199 11.26 -2.40 -12.51
N ILE A 200 10.62 -1.27 -12.82
CA ILE A 200 11.12 -0.33 -13.83
C ILE A 200 12.47 0.26 -13.40
N ALA A 201 12.58 0.69 -12.14
CA ALA A 201 13.79 1.27 -11.60
C ALA A 201 14.99 0.31 -11.66
N GLY A 202 14.80 -0.96 -11.25
CA GLY A 202 15.86 -1.95 -11.32
C GLY A 202 16.27 -2.31 -12.74
N LEU A 203 15.32 -2.44 -13.66
CA LEU A 203 15.63 -2.64 -15.08
C LEU A 203 16.45 -1.50 -15.66
N ILE A 204 15.99 -0.26 -15.48
CA ILE A 204 16.70 0.93 -15.96
C ILE A 204 18.11 0.99 -15.36
N SER A 205 18.25 0.76 -14.05
CA SER A 205 19.56 0.77 -13.37
C SER A 205 20.54 -0.26 -13.94
N SER A 206 20.04 -1.48 -14.19
CA SER A 206 20.86 -2.58 -14.74
C SER A 206 21.29 -2.36 -16.20
N GLU A 207 20.56 -1.52 -16.94
CA GLU A 207 20.91 -1.15 -18.32
C GLU A 207 21.76 0.12 -18.39
N ILE A 208 21.54 1.09 -17.51
CA ILE A 208 22.33 2.32 -17.48
C ILE A 208 23.82 2.02 -17.25
N ILE A 209 24.17 1.08 -16.37
CA ILE A 209 25.57 0.78 -16.06
C ILE A 209 26.39 0.31 -17.28
N SER A 210 25.76 -0.38 -18.24
CA SER A 210 26.40 -0.79 -19.50
C SER A 210 26.93 0.40 -20.31
N PHE A 211 26.34 1.59 -20.16
CA PHE A 211 26.79 2.78 -20.87
C PHE A 211 27.97 3.48 -20.20
N TYR A 212 28.22 3.24 -18.91
CA TYR A 212 29.20 4.00 -18.11
C TYR A 212 30.51 3.25 -17.84
N GLN A 213 30.54 1.93 -17.93
CA GLN A 213 31.77 1.16 -17.75
C GLN A 213 32.48 0.94 -19.09
N LYS A 214 33.66 1.56 -19.25
CA LYS A 214 34.53 1.42 -20.44
C LYS A 214 35.43 0.18 -20.40
N ASP A 215 35.56 -0.47 -19.24
CA ASP A 215 36.30 -1.72 -19.09
C ASP A 215 35.35 -2.92 -19.16
N ALA A 216 35.19 -3.46 -20.37
CA ALA A 216 34.35 -4.62 -20.68
C ALA A 216 34.71 -5.91 -19.90
N GLN A 217 35.90 -5.98 -19.28
CA GLN A 217 36.34 -7.17 -18.54
C GLN A 217 35.77 -7.31 -17.12
N GLN A 218 34.99 -6.34 -16.62
CA GLN A 218 34.42 -6.41 -15.26
C GLN A 218 32.90 -6.24 -15.18
N ILE A 219 32.16 -6.15 -16.29
CA ILE A 219 30.69 -6.22 -16.25
C ILE A 219 30.29 -7.69 -16.08
N ASN A 220 30.32 -8.14 -14.82
CA ASN A 220 29.86 -9.47 -14.44
C ASN A 220 28.32 -9.47 -14.36
N LEU A 221 27.67 -10.57 -14.72
CA LEU A 221 26.29 -10.96 -14.38
C LEU A 221 25.92 -10.50 -12.96
N PHE A 222 26.87 -10.65 -12.05
CA PHE A 222 26.78 -10.17 -10.67
C PHE A 222 26.49 -8.66 -10.56
N ASN A 223 27.13 -7.80 -11.35
CA ASN A 223 26.96 -6.35 -11.29
C ASN A 223 25.59 -5.91 -11.83
N LYS A 224 25.17 -6.44 -12.98
CA LYS A 224 23.84 -6.14 -13.56
C LYS A 224 22.72 -6.68 -12.70
N GLY A 225 22.84 -7.92 -12.23
CA GLY A 225 21.89 -8.53 -11.31
C GLY A 225 21.82 -7.78 -9.98
N LEU A 226 22.95 -7.41 -9.40
CA LEU A 226 22.98 -6.63 -8.17
C LEU A 226 22.33 -5.24 -8.35
N MET A 227 22.57 -4.55 -9.47
CA MET A 227 21.92 -3.29 -9.76
C MET A 227 20.41 -3.43 -9.99
N ALA A 228 19.97 -4.49 -10.67
CA ALA A 228 18.55 -4.80 -10.80
C ALA A 228 17.91 -5.04 -9.44
N LEU A 229 18.58 -5.80 -8.56
CA LEU A 229 18.11 -6.12 -7.21
C LEU A 229 18.03 -4.88 -6.32
N ILE A 230 19.11 -4.08 -6.27
CA ILE A 230 19.17 -2.83 -5.50
C ILE A 230 18.12 -1.86 -6.02
N GLY A 231 17.95 -1.78 -7.34
CA GLY A 231 16.98 -0.88 -7.94
C GLY A 231 15.53 -1.28 -7.71
N GLY A 232 15.26 -2.58 -7.69
CA GLY A 232 13.97 -3.10 -7.22
C GLY A 232 13.73 -2.81 -5.73
N PHE A 233 14.72 -3.11 -4.89
CA PHE A 233 14.62 -2.96 -3.44
C PHE A 233 14.49 -1.50 -2.98
N SER A 234 15.13 -0.57 -3.69
CA SER A 234 15.26 0.82 -3.29
C SER A 234 14.77 1.76 -4.39
N SER A 235 13.47 1.65 -4.73
CA SER A 235 12.81 2.58 -5.66
C SER A 235 13.06 4.05 -5.26
N ASP A 236 13.10 4.35 -3.96
CA ASP A 236 13.38 5.70 -3.44
C ASP A 236 14.85 6.12 -3.63
N ALA A 237 15.83 5.20 -3.45
CA ALA A 237 17.23 5.51 -3.72
C ALA A 237 17.52 5.64 -5.22
N ILE A 238 16.80 4.91 -6.09
CA ILE A 238 16.93 5.11 -7.54
C ILE A 238 16.31 6.41 -8.00
N PHE A 239 15.16 6.80 -7.45
CA PHE A 239 14.67 8.16 -7.68
C PHE A 239 15.72 9.20 -7.28
N SER A 240 16.41 8.98 -6.16
CA SER A 240 17.51 9.84 -5.71
C SER A 240 18.74 9.80 -6.65
N ILE A 241 19.08 8.64 -7.23
CA ILE A 241 20.17 8.51 -8.22
C ILE A 241 19.80 9.21 -9.54
N LEU A 242 18.60 8.96 -10.06
CA LEU A 242 18.08 9.61 -11.27
C LEU A 242 17.97 11.12 -11.08
N GLN A 243 17.46 11.55 -9.92
CA GLN A 243 17.41 12.95 -9.52
C GLN A 243 18.82 13.53 -9.45
N GLY A 244 19.78 12.80 -8.89
CA GLY A 244 21.19 13.20 -8.87
C GLY A 244 21.81 13.35 -10.27
N ILE A 245 21.47 12.47 -11.22
CA ILE A 245 21.89 12.60 -12.63
C ILE A 245 21.22 13.80 -13.29
N ILE A 246 19.91 13.98 -13.09
CA ILE A 246 19.14 15.13 -13.59
C ILE A 246 19.74 16.42 -13.05
N ASP A 247 20.07 16.48 -11.76
CA ASP A 247 20.61 17.68 -11.13
C ASP A 247 22.05 17.97 -11.60
N ARG A 248 22.85 16.95 -11.90
CA ARG A 248 24.16 17.09 -12.60
C ARG A 248 24.01 17.60 -14.03
N ILE A 249 23.03 17.09 -14.78
CA ILE A 249 22.73 17.59 -16.12
C ILE A 249 22.28 19.04 -16.03
N LYS A 250 21.38 19.39 -15.11
CA LYS A 250 20.96 20.78 -14.87
C LYS A 250 22.15 21.68 -14.55
N THR A 251 23.13 21.24 -13.77
CA THR A 251 24.33 22.05 -13.47
C THR A 251 25.24 22.27 -14.68
N ILE A 252 25.23 21.35 -15.66
CA ILE A 252 25.97 21.51 -16.92
C ILE A 252 25.24 22.46 -17.87
N PHE A 253 23.90 22.44 -17.89
CA PHE A 253 23.09 23.20 -18.85
C PHE A 253 22.54 24.54 -18.31
N ILE A 254 22.54 24.74 -17.00
CA ILE A 254 22.21 26.02 -16.35
C ILE A 254 23.51 26.52 -15.73
N PRO A 255 24.31 27.33 -16.44
CA PRO A 255 25.44 28.00 -15.83
C PRO A 255 24.89 28.81 -14.66
N SER A 256 25.48 28.65 -13.48
CA SER A 256 25.23 29.54 -12.36
C SER A 256 25.48 30.96 -12.82
N ASN A 257 24.41 31.69 -13.10
CA ASN A 257 24.47 33.11 -13.45
C ASN A 257 25.00 33.81 -12.19
N SER A 258 26.31 33.98 -12.19
CA SER A 258 27.06 34.50 -11.05
C SER A 258 26.70 35.97 -10.99
N ALA A 259 25.97 36.33 -9.95
CA ALA A 259 25.66 37.71 -9.61
C ALA A 259 26.96 38.53 -9.62
N THR A 260 27.00 39.53 -10.49
CA THR A 260 27.80 40.75 -10.33
C THR A 260 27.09 41.71 -9.41
#